data_AF-A0A8A1V1A1-F1
#
_entry.id   AF-A0A8A1V1A1-F1
#
_cell.length_a   1.000
_cell.length_b   1.000
_cell.length_c   1.000
_cell.angle_alpha   90.00
_cell.angle_beta   90.00
_cell.angle_gamma   90.00
#
_symmetry.space_group_name_H-M   'P 1'
#
loop_
_entity.id
_entity.type
_entity.pdbx_description
1 polymer ?
#
loop_
_entity_poly.entity_id
_entity_poly.type
_entity_poly.pdbx_seq_one_letter_code
_entity_poly.pdbx_strand_id
1 'polypeptide(L)'
;MPETEQAHLSEEQYARVVARLREAVANMSKNQFIIGDGALEVVPIRPHGGRSPADDLFGVSAWLQRLSEDTSVPYNTLKDYRWVASRWPEQHRNPDATFFTHQLLAAIRDEEERFQAIRTPPLDERTGTRR
;
A
#
# COMPACT_ATOMS: atom_id res chain seq x y z
N MET A 1 16.37 -43.03 -8.55
CA MET A 1 16.11 -41.58 -8.49
C MET A 1 14.64 -41.40 -8.86
N PRO A 2 13.73 -41.00 -7.94
CA PRO A 2 12.35 -40.76 -8.35
C PRO A 2 12.31 -39.49 -9.19
N GLU A 3 11.74 -39.63 -10.37
CA GLU A 3 11.40 -38.56 -11.31
C GLU A 3 10.47 -37.58 -10.59
N THR A 4 10.87 -36.31 -10.49
CA THR A 4 9.98 -35.25 -10.01
C THR A 4 8.83 -35.13 -11.00
N GLU A 5 7.73 -35.80 -10.70
CA GLU A 5 6.45 -35.67 -11.39
C GLU A 5 6.01 -34.19 -11.25
N GLN A 6 6.31 -33.39 -12.28
CA GLN A 6 5.84 -32.02 -12.34
C GLN A 6 4.32 -32.07 -12.40
N ALA A 7 3.65 -31.73 -11.29
CA ALA A 7 2.21 -31.65 -11.26
C ALA A 7 1.74 -30.64 -12.33
N HIS A 8 1.17 -31.16 -13.42
CA HIS A 8 0.60 -30.35 -14.48
C HIS A 8 -0.69 -29.71 -13.97
N LEU A 9 -0.60 -28.44 -13.55
CA LEU A 9 -1.75 -27.61 -13.23
C LEU A 9 -2.58 -27.40 -14.50
N SER A 10 -3.87 -27.70 -14.43
CA SER A 10 -4.79 -27.35 -15.51
C SER A 10 -5.06 -25.84 -15.53
N GLU A 11 -5.47 -25.30 -16.68
CA GLU A 11 -5.81 -23.87 -16.81
C GLU A 11 -6.91 -23.44 -15.84
N GLU A 12 -7.91 -24.30 -15.61
CA GLU A 12 -8.98 -24.04 -14.65
C GLU A 12 -8.46 -23.98 -13.20
N GLN A 13 -7.52 -24.86 -12.83
CA GLN A 13 -6.91 -24.85 -11.52
C GLN A 13 -6.07 -23.59 -11.32
N TYR A 14 -5.30 -23.20 -12.33
CA TYR A 14 -4.54 -21.95 -12.31
C TYR A 14 -5.45 -20.73 -12.16
N ALA A 15 -6.54 -20.66 -12.93
CA ALA A 15 -7.51 -19.56 -12.85
C ALA A 15 -8.13 -19.45 -11.44
N ARG A 16 -8.49 -20.58 -10.81
CA ARG A 16 -8.99 -20.59 -9.43
C ARG A 16 -7.95 -20.10 -8.42
N VAL A 17 -6.69 -20.53 -8.56
CA VAL A 17 -5.60 -20.06 -7.69
C VAL A 17 -5.39 -18.56 -7.87
N VAL A 18 -5.35 -18.06 -9.11
CA VAL A 18 -5.20 -16.63 -9.39
C VAL A 18 -6.35 -15.81 -8.79
N ALA A 19 -7.60 -16.25 -8.92
CA ALA A 19 -8.75 -15.58 -8.32
C ALA A 19 -8.59 -15.45 -6.79
N ARG A 20 -8.25 -16.56 -6.12
CA ARG A 20 -8.00 -16.58 -4.67
C ARG A 20 -6.85 -15.65 -4.27
N LEU A 21 -5.74 -15.67 -5.01
CA LEU A 21 -4.59 -14.81 -4.71
C LEU A 21 -4.90 -13.33 -4.92
N ARG A 22 -5.71 -12.98 -5.93
CA ARG A 22 -6.17 -11.60 -6.15
C ARG A 22 -7.01 -11.09 -4.99
N GLU A 23 -7.91 -11.92 -4.47
CA GLU A 23 -8.69 -11.58 -3.27
C GLU A 23 -7.79 -11.36 -2.05
N ALA A 24 -6.81 -12.25 -1.84
CA ALA A 24 -5.83 -12.10 -0.77
C ALA A 24 -5.03 -10.78 -0.90
N VAL A 25 -4.61 -10.41 -2.11
CA VAL A 25 -3.90 -9.15 -2.39
C VAL A 25 -4.81 -7.93 -2.15
N ALA A 26 -6.09 -8.01 -2.49
CA ALA A 26 -7.04 -6.93 -2.22
C ALA A 26 -7.24 -6.72 -0.70
N ASN A 27 -7.38 -7.81 0.06
CA ASN A 27 -7.48 -7.76 1.52
C ASN A 27 -6.19 -7.25 2.17
N MET A 28 -5.03 -7.67 1.65
CA MET A 28 -3.74 -7.13 2.08
C MET A 28 -3.66 -5.62 1.84
N SER A 29 -4.08 -5.15 0.66
CA SER A 29 -4.07 -3.72 0.32
C SER A 29 -4.93 -2.89 1.28
N LYS A 30 -6.12 -3.38 1.65
CA LYS A 30 -6.99 -2.75 2.66
C LYS A 30 -6.28 -2.66 4.01
N ASN A 31 -5.67 -3.75 4.47
CA ASN A 31 -4.97 -3.78 5.76
C ASN A 31 -3.76 -2.83 5.78
N GLN A 32 -3.02 -2.72 4.68
CA GLN A 32 -1.91 -1.78 4.56
C GLN A 32 -2.37 -0.32 4.67
N PHE A 33 -3.51 0.03 4.06
CA PHE A 33 -4.11 1.34 4.25
C PHE A 33 -4.57 1.58 5.69
N ILE A 34 -5.23 0.61 6.34
CA ILE A 34 -5.63 0.73 7.75
C ILE A 34 -4.43 1.02 8.65
N ILE A 35 -3.32 0.31 8.44
CA ILE A 35 -2.07 0.52 9.19
C ILE A 35 -1.49 1.92 8.88
N GLY A 36 -1.47 2.32 7.61
CA GLY A 36 -0.98 3.63 7.19
C GLY A 36 -1.80 4.79 7.75
N ASP A 37 -3.13 4.66 7.76
CA ASP A 37 -4.08 5.62 8.31
C ASP A 37 -3.91 5.75 9.83
N GLY A 38 -3.81 4.62 10.54
CA GLY A 38 -3.51 4.63 11.98
C GLY A 38 -2.16 5.29 12.28
N ALA A 39 -1.13 5.03 11.46
CA ALA A 39 0.16 5.69 11.61
C ALA A 39 0.10 7.20 11.34
N LEU A 40 -0.81 7.67 10.47
CA LEU A 40 -1.05 9.11 10.23
C LEU A 40 -1.81 9.76 11.38
N GLU A 41 -2.76 9.07 11.98
CA GLU A 41 -3.49 9.54 13.16
C GLU A 41 -2.54 9.78 14.33
N VAL A 42 -1.63 8.83 14.59
CA VAL A 42 -0.62 8.96 15.65
C VAL A 42 0.40 10.05 15.32
N VAL A 43 0.89 10.08 14.08
CA VAL A 43 1.94 11.03 13.67
C VAL A 43 1.64 11.66 12.30
N PRO A 44 0.95 12.80 12.25
CA PRO A 44 0.56 13.45 11.00
C PRO A 44 1.75 13.92 10.15
N ILE A 45 1.62 13.81 8.82
CA ILE A 45 2.59 14.39 7.87
C ILE A 45 2.16 15.81 7.53
N ARG A 46 3.02 16.80 7.78
CA ARG A 46 2.77 18.21 7.48
C ARG A 46 3.39 18.61 6.13
N PRO A 47 2.73 19.46 5.33
CA PRO A 47 3.30 19.99 4.09
C PRO A 47 4.38 21.04 4.40
N HIS A 48 5.59 20.56 4.68
CA HIS A 48 6.88 21.26 4.72
C HIS A 48 7.04 22.43 5.71
N GLY A 49 8.04 22.30 6.59
CA GLY A 49 8.88 23.41 7.05
C GLY A 49 8.43 24.18 8.29
N GLY A 50 8.43 23.55 9.47
CA GLY A 50 8.38 24.28 10.74
C GLY A 50 8.46 23.35 11.93
N ARG A 51 9.58 23.38 12.65
CA ARG A 51 9.72 22.72 13.95
C ARG A 51 8.67 23.33 14.88
N SER A 52 7.75 22.53 15.40
CA SER A 52 6.78 22.99 16.39
C SER A 52 7.32 22.68 17.78
N PRO A 53 7.03 23.48 18.83
CA PRO A 53 7.42 23.14 20.21
C PRO A 53 6.87 21.78 20.69
N ALA A 54 5.90 21.21 19.98
CA ALA A 54 5.39 19.84 20.21
C ALA A 54 6.36 18.74 19.72
N ASP A 55 7.34 19.05 18.88
CA ASP A 55 8.44 18.13 18.52
C ASP A 55 9.38 17.86 19.71
N ASP A 56 9.33 18.68 20.77
CA ASP A 56 10.30 18.66 21.88
C ASP A 56 9.95 17.71 23.03
N LEU A 57 8.79 17.03 23.03
CA LEU A 57 8.45 16.06 24.08
C LEU A 57 8.61 14.60 23.65
N PHE A 58 8.24 14.23 22.42
CA PHE A 58 8.51 12.94 21.79
C PHE A 58 8.44 13.12 20.26
N GLY A 59 9.58 13.11 19.56
CA GLY A 59 9.64 13.38 18.12
C GLY A 59 8.92 12.31 17.27
N VAL A 60 8.64 12.65 16.00
CA VAL A 60 8.01 11.76 14.98
C VAL A 60 8.58 10.33 15.01
N SER A 61 9.89 10.19 15.10
CA SER A 61 10.56 8.88 15.12
C SER A 61 10.24 8.07 16.38
N ALA A 62 10.08 8.71 17.54
CA ALA A 62 9.86 8.01 18.79
C ALA A 62 8.43 7.45 18.88
N TRP A 63 7.43 8.21 18.43
CA TRP A 63 6.05 7.70 18.33
C TRP A 63 5.91 6.56 17.32
N LEU A 64 6.57 6.65 16.17
CA LEU A 64 6.58 5.56 15.19
C LEU A 64 7.35 4.33 15.68
N GLN A 65 8.42 4.51 16.46
CA GLN A 65 9.17 3.40 17.07
C GLN A 65 8.28 2.67 18.08
N ARG A 66 7.58 3.40 18.94
CA ARG A 66 6.60 2.82 19.87
C ARG A 66 5.48 2.08 19.14
N LEU A 67 4.91 2.69 18.10
CA LEU A 67 3.89 2.03 17.28
C LEU A 67 4.42 0.75 16.62
N SER A 68 5.70 0.74 16.22
CA SER A 68 6.36 -0.44 15.67
C SER A 68 6.42 -1.58 16.68
N GLU A 69 6.81 -1.27 17.92
CA GLU A 69 6.88 -2.23 19.02
C GLU A 69 5.48 -2.76 19.39
N ASP A 70 4.49 -1.89 19.50
CA ASP A 70 3.13 -2.25 19.93
C ASP A 70 2.36 -3.06 18.88
N THR A 71 2.65 -2.87 17.58
CA THR A 71 1.95 -3.55 16.47
C THR A 71 2.74 -4.68 15.82
N SER A 72 4.03 -4.83 16.17
CA SER A 72 4.98 -5.72 15.49
C SER A 72 5.13 -5.45 13.98
N VAL A 73 4.78 -4.24 13.51
CA VAL A 73 5.05 -3.79 12.14
C VAL A 73 6.39 -3.06 12.11
N PRO A 74 7.33 -3.37 11.20
CA PRO A 74 8.63 -2.70 11.17
C PRO A 74 8.52 -1.19 11.03
N TYR A 75 9.36 -0.43 11.74
CA TYR A 75 9.39 1.03 11.72
C TYR A 75 9.40 1.62 10.30
N ASN A 76 10.24 1.08 9.40
CA ASN A 76 10.30 1.55 8.01
C ASN A 76 9.02 1.23 7.23
N THR A 77 8.39 0.07 7.49
CA THR A 77 7.10 -0.27 6.90
C THR A 77 6.00 0.69 7.35
N LEU A 78 5.98 1.08 8.64
CA LEU A 78 5.05 2.10 9.13
C LEU A 78 5.30 3.46 8.47
N LYS A 79 6.56 3.87 8.30
CA LYS A 79 6.90 5.11 7.58
C LYS A 79 6.39 5.09 6.16
N ASP A 80 6.61 4.01 5.43
CA ASP A 80 6.19 3.86 4.05
C ASP A 80 4.67 3.87 3.95
N TYR A 81 3.98 3.06 4.77
CA TYR A 81 2.53 2.98 4.72
C TYR A 81 1.86 4.30 5.09
N ARG A 82 2.37 4.96 6.13
CA ARG A 82 1.94 6.31 6.52
C ARG A 82 2.11 7.32 5.40
N TRP A 83 3.25 7.28 4.72
CA TRP A 83 3.51 8.18 3.60
C TRP A 83 2.54 7.93 2.44
N VAL A 84 2.34 6.66 2.03
CA VAL A 84 1.38 6.30 0.97
C VAL A 84 -0.04 6.74 1.36
N ALA A 85 -0.49 6.44 2.58
CA ALA A 85 -1.79 6.86 3.07
C ALA A 85 -1.97 8.39 2.99
N SER A 86 -0.92 9.18 3.25
CA SER A 86 -1.02 10.65 3.19
C SER A 86 -1.17 11.18 1.76
N ARG A 87 -0.67 10.42 0.78
CA ARG A 87 -0.77 10.76 -0.65
C ARG A 87 -2.11 10.31 -1.26
N TRP A 88 -2.82 9.42 -0.57
CA TRP A 88 -4.07 8.80 -0.99
C TRP A 88 -5.13 8.87 0.12
N PRO A 89 -5.77 10.04 0.33
CA PRO A 89 -6.97 10.13 1.16
C PRO A 89 -8.03 9.12 0.69
N GLU A 90 -8.87 8.63 1.61
CA GLU A 90 -9.82 7.54 1.36
C GLU A 90 -10.64 7.74 0.08
N GLN A 91 -11.14 8.96 -0.15
CA GLN A 91 -11.95 9.31 -1.32
C GLN A 91 -11.20 9.27 -2.67
N HIS A 92 -9.87 9.22 -2.66
CA HIS A 92 -9.02 9.18 -3.85
C HIS A 92 -8.36 7.82 -4.07
N ARG A 93 -8.63 6.83 -3.21
CA ARG A 93 -8.15 5.46 -3.40
C ARG A 93 -8.95 4.77 -4.49
N ASN A 94 -8.29 3.97 -5.32
CA ASN A 94 -8.96 3.11 -6.27
C ASN A 94 -9.05 1.68 -5.67
N PRO A 95 -10.26 1.14 -5.41
CA PRO A 95 -10.41 -0.21 -4.84
C PRO A 95 -9.90 -1.32 -5.76
N ASP A 96 -9.81 -1.06 -7.07
CA ASP A 96 -9.31 -2.03 -8.05
C ASP A 96 -7.78 -2.00 -8.18
N ALA A 97 -7.12 -0.99 -7.63
CA ALA A 97 -5.67 -0.87 -7.63
C ALA A 97 -5.06 -1.39 -6.32
N THR A 98 -3.95 -2.11 -6.44
CA THR A 98 -3.24 -2.61 -5.25
C THR A 98 -2.58 -1.47 -4.48
N PHE A 99 -2.27 -1.71 -3.20
CA PHE A 99 -1.48 -0.77 -2.40
C PHE A 99 -0.13 -0.45 -3.05
N PHE A 100 0.51 -1.43 -3.71
CA PHE A 100 1.77 -1.21 -4.40
C PHE A 100 1.63 -0.25 -5.59
N THR A 101 0.53 -0.34 -6.35
CA THR A 101 0.22 0.64 -7.42
C THR A 101 0.08 2.05 -6.84
N HIS A 102 -0.62 2.18 -5.71
CA HIS A 102 -0.72 3.46 -5.00
C HIS A 102 0.67 3.94 -4.54
N GLN A 103 1.51 3.06 -3.99
CA GLN A 103 2.86 3.40 -3.56
C GLN A 103 3.74 3.89 -4.71
N LEU A 104 3.67 3.24 -5.87
CA LEU A 104 4.41 3.64 -7.07
C LEU A 104 3.98 5.05 -7.54
N LEU A 105 2.66 5.28 -7.63
CA LEU A 105 2.10 6.53 -8.11
C LEU A 105 2.14 7.66 -7.07
N ALA A 106 2.36 7.35 -5.78
CA ALA A 106 2.48 8.33 -4.69
C ALA A 106 3.62 9.33 -4.91
N ALA A 107 4.64 8.95 -5.69
CA ALA A 107 5.76 9.79 -6.07
C ALA A 107 5.40 10.92 -7.04
N ILE A 108 4.26 10.84 -7.74
CA ILE A 108 3.74 11.94 -8.58
C ILE A 108 3.45 13.12 -7.66
N ARG A 109 4.11 14.25 -7.92
CA ARG A 109 4.07 15.44 -7.05
C ARG A 109 2.73 16.15 -7.15
N ASP A 110 2.29 16.40 -8.37
CA ASP A 110 1.00 17.00 -8.66
C ASP A 110 -0.13 16.09 -8.17
N GLU A 111 -1.11 16.68 -7.48
CA GLU A 111 -2.18 15.91 -6.85
C GLU A 111 -3.22 15.45 -7.86
N GLU A 112 -3.57 16.31 -8.81
CA GLU A 112 -4.57 16.00 -9.83
C GLU A 112 -4.03 14.92 -10.77
N GLU A 113 -2.79 15.06 -11.26
CA GLU A 113 -2.12 14.05 -12.07
C GLU A 113 -2.06 12.70 -11.34
N ARG A 114 -1.72 12.71 -10.04
CA ARG A 114 -1.68 11.50 -9.22
C ARG A 114 -3.07 10.85 -9.15
N PHE A 115 -4.11 11.60 -8.83
CA PHE A 115 -5.47 11.07 -8.70
C PHE A 115 -6.04 10.58 -10.04
N GLN A 116 -5.64 11.16 -11.16
CA GLN A 116 -6.03 10.67 -12.49
C GLN A 116 -5.27 9.40 -12.89
N ALA A 117 -3.98 9.31 -12.54
CA ALA A 117 -3.15 8.16 -12.87
C ALA A 117 -3.67 6.85 -12.26
N ILE A 118 -4.13 6.86 -11.01
CA ILE A 118 -4.66 5.64 -10.35
C ILE A 118 -6.00 5.19 -10.95
N ARG A 119 -6.77 6.11 -11.55
CA ARG A 119 -8.06 5.82 -12.20
C ARG A 119 -7.90 5.27 -13.61
N THR A 120 -6.71 5.40 -14.19
CA THR A 120 -6.38 4.94 -15.53
C THR A 120 -5.28 3.88 -15.46
N PRO A 121 -5.54 2.72 -14.83
CA PRO A 121 -4.52 1.69 -14.76
C PRO A 121 -4.12 1.23 -16.17
N PRO A 122 -2.83 0.93 -16.40
CA PRO A 122 -2.35 0.49 -17.71
C PRO A 122 -3.06 -0.79 -18.17
N LEU A 123 -3.12 -0.99 -19.48
CA LEU A 123 -3.70 -2.21 -20.04
C LEU A 123 -2.76 -3.38 -19.76
N ASP A 124 -3.23 -4.39 -19.05
CA ASP A 124 -2.55 -5.68 -18.97
C ASP A 124 -2.74 -6.38 -20.33
N GLU A 125 -1.72 -6.31 -21.19
CA GLU A 125 -1.77 -6.84 -22.57
C GLU A 125 -2.12 -8.33 -22.64
N ARG A 126 -1.80 -9.10 -21.59
CA ARG A 126 -2.10 -10.53 -21.51
C ARG A 126 -3.58 -10.80 -21.22
N THR A 127 -4.27 -9.90 -20.52
CA THR A 127 -5.66 -10.11 -20.09
C THR A 127 -6.65 -9.08 -20.63
N GLY A 128 -6.18 -8.11 -21.41
CA GLY A 128 -7.01 -7.07 -22.03
C GLY A 128 -7.76 -6.18 -21.02
N THR A 129 -7.37 -6.23 -19.75
CA THR A 129 -8.04 -5.51 -18.66
C THR A 129 -7.15 -4.37 -18.19
N ARG A 130 -7.71 -3.18 -17.97
CA ARG A 130 -6.99 -2.07 -17.34
C ARG A 130 -6.86 -2.35 -15.85
N ARG A 131 -5.65 -2.64 -15.36
CA ARG A 131 -5.36 -2.91 -13.94
C ARG A 131 -3.90 -2.66 -13.58
#